data_AF-A0A7L4ZIV6-F1
#
_entry.id   AF-A0A7L4ZIV6-F1
#
_cell.length_a   1.000
_cell.length_b   1.000
_cell.length_c   1.000
_cell.angle_alpha   90.00
_cell.angle_beta   90.00
_cell.angle_gamma   90.00
#
_symmetry.space_group_name_H-M   'P 1'
#
loop_
_entity.id
_entity.type
_entity.pdbx_description
1 polymer ?
#
loop_
_entity_poly.entity_id
_entity_poly.type
_entity_poly.pdbx_seq_one_letter_code
_entity_poly.pdbx_strand_id
1 'polypeptide(L)'
;MNKTEITPNDIWNVKKVNSVNEFIKNHSDNQTKERKIRNKLLSIQYKLEDYIEKDDIKESEVLDILDFVKMYLKVFDITKKDLAKYFEMRDSNLHKYLTGQRKLNPEIVLKISSFSRTNPEYWYRIQVKNEIVKLKKEKIKDYEKYDYEKLLSS
;
A
#
# COMPACT_ATOMS: atom_id res chain seq x y z
N MET A 1 -34.06 -29.87 20.35
CA MET A 1 -32.91 -29.45 19.52
C MET A 1 -31.89 -28.81 20.43
N ASN A 2 -30.80 -29.51 20.74
CA ASN A 2 -29.71 -28.94 21.53
C ASN A 2 -28.90 -28.00 20.63
N LYS A 3 -28.93 -26.71 20.92
CA LYS A 3 -27.98 -25.75 20.36
C LYS A 3 -26.64 -26.04 21.03
N THR A 4 -25.75 -26.76 20.36
CA THR A 4 -24.36 -26.86 20.80
C THR A 4 -23.74 -25.47 20.68
N GLU A 5 -23.45 -24.84 21.82
CA GLU A 5 -22.66 -23.61 21.85
C GLU A 5 -21.27 -23.92 21.28
N ILE A 6 -20.94 -23.30 20.15
CA ILE A 6 -19.63 -23.43 19.53
C ILE A 6 -18.66 -22.65 20.40
N THR A 7 -17.74 -23.34 21.07
CA THR A 7 -16.71 -22.66 21.88
C THR A 7 -15.57 -22.16 20.98
N PRO A 8 -14.82 -21.11 21.37
CA PRO A 8 -13.67 -20.63 20.59
C PRO A 8 -12.65 -21.73 20.25
N ASN A 9 -12.48 -22.73 21.12
CA ASN A 9 -11.59 -23.87 20.87
C ASN A 9 -12.10 -24.81 19.76
N ASP A 10 -13.40 -24.86 19.50
CA ASP A 10 -13.98 -25.64 18.39
C ASP A 10 -13.78 -24.96 17.01
N ILE A 11 -13.52 -23.65 17.02
CA ILE A 11 -13.20 -22.83 15.84
C ILE A 11 -11.71 -22.98 15.49
N TRP A 12 -10.82 -23.01 16.50
CA TRP A 12 -9.37 -23.13 16.36
C TRP A 12 -8.83 -24.56 16.45
N ASN A 13 -9.64 -25.57 16.11
CA ASN A 13 -9.16 -26.94 16.01
C ASN A 13 -8.19 -27.09 14.83
N VAL A 14 -6.96 -27.52 15.11
CA VAL A 14 -5.87 -27.71 14.12
C VAL A 14 -6.32 -28.54 12.91
N LYS A 15 -7.16 -29.57 13.10
CA LYS A 15 -7.69 -30.38 11.98
C LYS A 15 -8.60 -29.55 11.06
N LYS A 16 -9.42 -28.67 11.64
CA LYS A 16 -10.36 -27.82 10.91
C LYS A 16 -9.62 -26.72 10.14
N VAL A 17 -8.63 -26.09 10.77
CA VAL A 17 -7.72 -25.12 10.11
C VAL A 17 -6.99 -25.77 8.92
N ASN A 18 -6.46 -26.98 9.10
CA ASN A 18 -5.79 -27.71 8.02
C ASN A 18 -6.75 -28.04 6.86
N SER A 19 -7.98 -28.49 7.15
CA SER A 19 -8.98 -28.76 6.10
C SER A 19 -9.38 -27.51 5.31
N VAL A 20 -9.45 -26.35 5.97
CA VAL A 20 -9.71 -25.06 5.31
C VAL A 20 -8.54 -24.65 4.43
N ASN A 21 -7.30 -24.78 4.92
CA ASN A 21 -6.09 -24.49 4.13
C ASN A 21 -5.99 -25.39 2.90
N GLU A 22 -6.30 -26.68 3.04
CA GLU A 22 -6.30 -27.65 1.94
C GLU A 22 -7.40 -27.35 0.92
N PHE A 23 -8.61 -27.00 1.38
CA PHE A 23 -9.69 -26.54 0.51
C PHE A 23 -9.32 -25.27 -0.27
N ILE A 24 -8.74 -24.27 0.40
CA ILE A 24 -8.25 -23.03 -0.23
C ILE A 24 -7.20 -23.35 -1.29
N LYS A 25 -6.24 -24.23 -0.98
CA LYS A 25 -5.18 -24.65 -1.90
C LYS A 25 -5.76 -25.34 -3.14
N ASN A 26 -6.62 -26.35 -2.95
CA ASN A 26 -7.27 -27.07 -4.04
C ASN A 26 -8.12 -26.15 -4.92
N HIS A 27 -8.85 -25.20 -4.31
CA HIS A 27 -9.63 -24.23 -5.06
C HIS A 27 -8.74 -23.24 -5.83
N SER A 28 -7.65 -22.76 -5.21
CA SER A 28 -6.65 -21.90 -5.85
C SER A 28 -5.98 -22.59 -7.04
N ASP A 29 -5.59 -23.85 -6.91
CA ASP A 29 -4.87 -24.58 -7.97
C ASP A 29 -5.70 -24.69 -9.25
N ASN A 30 -7.02 -24.86 -9.12
CA ASN A 30 -7.99 -24.95 -10.21
C ASN A 30 -8.37 -23.60 -10.86
N GLN A 31 -7.87 -22.47 -10.37
CA GLN A 31 -8.16 -21.16 -10.95
C GLN A 31 -7.32 -20.88 -12.21
N THR A 32 -7.91 -20.15 -13.16
CA THR A 32 -7.19 -19.62 -14.32
C THR A 32 -6.10 -18.64 -13.89
N LYS A 33 -5.10 -18.43 -14.76
CA LYS A 33 -3.98 -17.51 -14.49
C LYS A 33 -4.50 -16.08 -14.26
N GLU A 34 -5.48 -15.65 -15.04
CA GLU A 34 -6.11 -14.33 -14.95
C GLU A 34 -6.82 -14.15 -13.60
N ARG A 35 -7.51 -15.20 -13.12
CA ARG A 35 -8.17 -15.19 -11.82
C ARG A 35 -7.17 -15.11 -10.67
N LYS A 36 -6.08 -15.87 -10.75
CA LYS A 36 -4.96 -15.80 -9.78
C LYS A 36 -4.35 -14.41 -9.74
N ILE A 37 -4.11 -13.79 -10.90
CA ILE A 37 -3.62 -12.40 -10.98
C ILE A 37 -4.63 -11.45 -10.33
N ARG A 38 -5.91 -11.51 -10.71
CA ARG A 38 -6.95 -10.63 -10.15
C ARG A 38 -7.04 -10.72 -8.63
N ASN A 39 -6.98 -11.92 -8.07
CA ASN A 39 -7.01 -12.11 -6.62
C ASN A 39 -5.77 -11.50 -5.94
N LYS A 40 -4.58 -11.65 -6.54
CA LYS A 40 -3.36 -10.99 -6.04
C LYS A 40 -3.46 -9.46 -6.12
N LEU A 41 -3.99 -8.91 -7.20
CA LEU A 41 -4.21 -7.46 -7.34
C LEU A 41 -5.17 -6.93 -6.27
N LEU A 42 -6.26 -7.66 -6.02
CA LEU A 42 -7.21 -7.30 -4.96
C LEU A 42 -6.57 -7.32 -3.56
N SER A 43 -5.69 -8.30 -3.29
CA SER A 43 -4.92 -8.34 -2.04
C SER A 43 -4.00 -7.12 -1.89
N ILE A 44 -3.39 -6.63 -2.98
CA ILE A 44 -2.58 -5.42 -2.93
C ILE A 44 -3.46 -4.19 -2.69
N GLN A 45 -4.63 -4.12 -3.33
CA GLN A 45 -5.60 -3.06 -3.12
C GLN A 45 -6.01 -2.95 -1.65
N TYR A 46 -6.42 -4.05 -1.01
CA TYR A 46 -6.79 -4.03 0.41
C TYR A 46 -5.64 -3.60 1.30
N LYS A 47 -4.42 -4.10 1.06
CA LYS A 47 -3.24 -3.67 1.82
C LYS A 47 -2.98 -2.17 1.69
N LEU A 48 -3.25 -1.62 0.51
CA LEU A 48 -3.09 -0.21 0.24
C LEU A 48 -4.18 0.63 0.95
N GLU A 49 -5.43 0.17 0.93
CA GLU A 49 -6.55 0.79 1.65
C GLU A 49 -6.30 0.78 3.17
N ASP A 50 -5.97 -0.38 3.74
CA ASP A 50 -5.58 -0.55 5.14
C ASP A 50 -4.43 0.40 5.51
N TYR A 51 -3.40 0.47 4.64
CA TYR A 51 -2.27 1.35 4.86
C TYR A 51 -2.70 2.81 4.92
N ILE A 52 -3.60 3.26 4.05
CA ILE A 52 -4.04 4.65 4.01
C ILE A 52 -4.95 4.99 5.19
N GLU A 53 -5.80 4.07 5.62
CA GLU A 53 -6.79 4.29 6.68
C GLU A 53 -6.21 4.22 8.10
N LYS A 54 -5.02 3.62 8.28
CA LYS A 54 -4.39 3.48 9.61
C LYS A 54 -3.91 4.81 10.24
N ASP A 55 -4.64 5.41 11.17
CA ASP A 55 -4.27 6.73 11.74
C ASP A 55 -2.92 6.76 12.49
N ASP A 56 -2.63 5.72 13.28
CA ASP A 56 -1.45 5.65 14.16
C ASP A 56 -0.36 4.72 13.60
N ILE A 57 0.15 5.06 12.42
CA ILE A 57 1.25 4.30 11.83
C ILE A 57 2.59 4.61 12.52
N LYS A 58 3.30 3.58 12.97
CA LYS A 58 4.65 3.73 13.50
C LYS A 58 5.62 3.97 12.35
N GLU A 59 6.74 4.63 12.63
CA GLU A 59 7.78 4.87 11.63
C GLU A 59 8.27 3.59 10.96
N SER A 60 8.45 2.51 11.74
CA SER A 60 8.88 1.21 11.23
C SER A 60 7.87 0.53 10.30
N GLU A 61 6.64 1.03 10.24
CA GLU A 61 5.54 0.48 9.44
C GLU A 61 5.24 1.33 8.20
N VAL A 62 5.92 2.47 8.03
CA VAL A 62 5.76 3.33 6.86
C VAL A 62 6.22 2.59 5.61
N LEU A 63 5.34 2.53 4.61
CA LEU A 63 5.61 1.98 3.30
C LEU A 63 5.69 3.11 2.29
N ASP A 64 6.71 3.12 1.47
CA ASP A 64 6.77 4.04 0.33
C ASP A 64 5.95 3.51 -0.85
N ILE A 65 5.84 4.32 -1.90
CA ILE A 65 5.12 3.90 -3.11
C ILE A 65 5.84 2.73 -3.78
N LEU A 66 7.17 2.69 -3.70
CA LEU A 66 8.00 1.61 -4.23
C LEU A 66 7.64 0.26 -3.60
N ASP A 67 7.34 0.21 -2.31
CA ASP A 67 6.95 -1.02 -1.60
C ASP A 67 5.67 -1.61 -2.16
N PHE A 68 4.65 -0.78 -2.43
CA PHE A 68 3.42 -1.23 -3.12
C PHE A 68 3.71 -1.61 -4.57
N VAL A 69 4.48 -0.81 -5.31
CA VAL A 69 4.85 -1.13 -6.71
C VAL A 69 5.57 -2.46 -6.81
N LYS A 70 6.50 -2.78 -5.90
CA LYS A 70 7.17 -4.10 -5.85
C LYS A 70 6.19 -5.26 -5.72
N MET A 71 5.05 -5.08 -5.06
CA MET A 71 4.02 -6.12 -4.99
C MET A 71 3.43 -6.37 -6.37
N TYR A 72 3.08 -5.33 -7.13
CA TYR A 72 2.61 -5.46 -8.51
C TYR A 72 3.67 -6.08 -9.43
N LEU A 73 4.92 -5.64 -9.33
CA LEU A 73 6.04 -6.21 -10.11
C LEU A 73 6.18 -7.73 -9.87
N LYS A 74 6.04 -8.17 -8.62
CA LYS A 74 6.06 -9.60 -8.25
C LYS A 74 4.85 -10.37 -8.80
N VAL A 75 3.68 -9.74 -8.91
CA VAL A 75 2.48 -10.38 -9.49
C VAL A 75 2.67 -10.62 -10.99
N PHE A 76 3.28 -9.67 -11.68
CA PHE A 76 3.46 -9.70 -13.13
C PHE A 76 4.79 -10.32 -13.60
N ASP A 77 5.67 -10.68 -12.67
CA ASP A 77 7.01 -11.21 -12.94
C ASP A 77 7.85 -10.28 -13.83
N ILE A 78 7.84 -8.98 -13.50
CA ILE A 78 8.62 -7.96 -14.21
C ILE A 78 9.54 -7.20 -13.25
N THR A 79 10.60 -6.60 -13.78
CA THR A 79 11.54 -5.81 -12.99
C THR A 79 11.16 -4.34 -12.93
N LYS A 80 11.75 -3.59 -11.99
CA LYS A 80 11.64 -2.12 -11.93
C LYS A 80 12.17 -1.46 -13.22
N LYS A 81 13.20 -2.06 -13.84
CA LYS A 81 13.78 -1.60 -15.11
C LYS A 81 12.79 -1.75 -16.26
N ASP A 82 12.03 -2.84 -16.29
CA ASP A 82 10.97 -3.05 -17.28
C ASP A 82 9.86 -2.02 -17.12
N LEU A 83 9.46 -1.74 -15.89
CA LEU A 83 8.47 -0.69 -15.60
C LEU A 83 8.98 0.70 -16.02
N ALA A 84 10.24 1.03 -15.74
CA ALA A 84 10.83 2.30 -16.17
C ALA A 84 10.83 2.44 -17.69
N LYS A 85 11.19 1.37 -18.41
CA LYS A 85 11.13 1.32 -19.88
C LYS A 85 9.68 1.49 -20.37
N TYR A 86 8.72 0.80 -19.75
CA TYR A 86 7.30 0.91 -20.09
C TYR A 86 6.74 2.31 -19.84
N PHE A 87 7.23 3.01 -18.82
CA PHE A 87 6.88 4.41 -18.52
C PHE A 87 7.69 5.43 -19.34
N GLU A 88 8.54 4.95 -20.26
CA GLU A 88 9.38 5.80 -21.13
C GLU A 88 10.26 6.76 -20.31
N MET A 89 10.82 6.27 -19.20
CA MET A 89 11.63 7.09 -18.30
C MET A 89 12.86 6.35 -17.77
N ARG A 90 13.87 7.12 -17.34
CA ARG A 90 15.07 6.56 -16.70
C ARG A 90 14.70 5.86 -15.38
N ASP A 91 15.31 4.71 -15.12
CA ASP A 91 15.11 3.95 -13.87
C ASP A 91 15.40 4.81 -12.62
N SER A 92 16.45 5.62 -12.65
CA SER A 92 16.77 6.56 -11.57
C SER A 92 15.73 7.66 -11.38
N ASN A 93 15.03 8.06 -12.45
CA ASN A 93 13.94 9.02 -12.38
C ASN A 93 12.70 8.39 -11.74
N LEU A 94 12.32 7.19 -12.21
CA LEU A 94 11.22 6.42 -11.63
C LEU A 94 11.45 6.14 -10.15
N HIS A 95 12.65 5.66 -9.81
CA HIS A 95 13.01 5.35 -8.42
C HIS A 95 12.79 6.55 -7.49
N LYS A 96 13.20 7.77 -7.91
CA LYS A 96 13.01 8.99 -7.12
C LYS A 96 11.54 9.28 -6.80
N TYR A 97 10.62 9.03 -7.74
CA TYR A 97 9.19 9.17 -7.48
C TYR A 97 8.68 8.09 -6.52
N LEU A 98 9.04 6.83 -6.78
CA LEU A 98 8.54 5.70 -6.01
C LEU A 98 9.03 5.71 -4.55
N THR A 99 10.23 6.21 -4.27
CA THR A 99 10.75 6.34 -2.90
C THR A 99 10.37 7.66 -2.22
N GLY A 100 9.59 8.53 -2.89
CA GLY A 100 9.21 9.85 -2.36
C GLY A 100 10.37 10.84 -2.25
N GLN A 101 11.49 10.63 -2.97
CA GLN A 101 12.54 11.65 -3.13
C GLN A 101 12.07 12.79 -4.05
N ARG A 102 11.12 12.50 -4.95
CA ARG A 102 10.32 13.49 -5.68
C ARG A 102 8.85 13.26 -5.39
N LYS A 103 8.11 14.35 -5.22
CA LYS A 103 6.65 14.30 -5.17
C LYS A 103 6.11 13.79 -6.50
N LEU A 104 5.10 12.94 -6.41
CA LEU A 104 4.28 12.52 -7.53
C LEU A 104 3.72 13.73 -8.27
N ASN A 105 3.84 13.69 -9.59
CA ASN A 105 3.13 14.60 -10.48
C ASN A 105 1.97 13.85 -11.17
N PRO A 106 1.04 14.55 -11.83
CA PRO A 106 -0.10 13.91 -12.47
C PRO A 106 0.28 12.82 -13.49
N GLU A 107 1.33 13.03 -14.27
CA GLU A 107 1.79 12.06 -15.27
C GLU A 107 2.20 10.72 -14.63
N ILE A 108 3.02 10.76 -13.58
CA ILE A 108 3.47 9.55 -12.88
C ILE A 108 2.28 8.87 -12.21
N VAL A 109 1.38 9.63 -11.59
CA VAL A 109 0.17 9.06 -10.96
C VAL A 109 -0.69 8.35 -12.00
N LEU A 110 -0.95 8.95 -13.16
CA LEU A 110 -1.74 8.33 -14.21
C LEU A 110 -1.06 7.06 -14.77
N LYS A 111 0.27 7.08 -14.94
CA LYS A 111 1.06 5.90 -15.35
C LYS A 111 0.94 4.76 -14.35
N ILE A 112 1.21 4.99 -13.06
CA ILE A 112 1.12 3.94 -12.02
C ILE A 112 -0.32 3.47 -11.81
N SER A 113 -1.31 4.35 -11.89
CA SER A 113 -2.73 4.01 -11.74
C SER A 113 -3.21 3.11 -12.88
N SER A 114 -2.85 3.45 -14.11
CA SER A 114 -3.20 2.66 -15.29
C SER A 114 -2.53 1.28 -15.25
N PHE A 115 -1.25 1.23 -14.87
CA PHE A 115 -0.51 -0.03 -14.71
C PHE A 115 -1.08 -0.93 -13.61
N SER A 116 -1.41 -0.35 -12.45
CA SER A 116 -1.86 -1.09 -11.27
C SER A 116 -3.37 -1.32 -11.20
N ARG A 117 -4.15 -0.66 -12.06
CA ARG A 117 -5.63 -0.55 -11.96
C ARG A 117 -6.10 -0.03 -10.60
N THR A 118 -5.32 0.87 -10.00
CA THR A 118 -5.62 1.52 -8.71
C THR A 118 -6.07 2.95 -8.96
N ASN A 119 -7.02 3.46 -8.16
CA ASN A 119 -7.47 4.85 -8.23
C ASN A 119 -6.28 5.83 -8.05
N PRO A 120 -6.07 6.82 -8.94
CA PRO A 120 -5.09 7.90 -8.77
C PRO A 120 -5.00 8.51 -7.37
N GLU A 121 -6.14 8.72 -6.72
CA GLU A 121 -6.23 9.33 -5.40
C GLU A 121 -5.44 8.55 -4.35
N TYR A 122 -5.45 7.22 -4.44
CA TYR A 122 -4.81 6.35 -3.47
C TYR A 122 -3.28 6.57 -3.42
N TRP A 123 -2.67 6.82 -4.58
CA TRP A 123 -1.24 7.13 -4.65
C TRP A 123 -0.88 8.46 -3.99
N TYR A 124 -1.73 9.48 -4.17
CA TYR A 124 -1.57 10.74 -3.45
C TYR A 124 -1.76 10.57 -1.94
N ARG A 125 -2.76 9.79 -1.52
CA ARG A 125 -3.01 9.51 -0.10
C ARG A 125 -1.80 8.83 0.57
N ILE A 126 -1.13 7.89 -0.11
CA ILE A 126 0.14 7.32 0.38
C ILE A 126 1.20 8.41 0.55
N GLN A 127 1.42 9.25 -0.46
CA GLN A 127 2.42 10.32 -0.38
C GLN A 127 2.13 11.27 0.79
N VAL A 128 0.89 11.76 0.88
CA VAL A 128 0.47 12.70 1.93
C VAL A 128 0.62 12.07 3.31
N LYS A 129 0.21 10.80 3.46
CA LYS A 129 0.37 10.07 4.72
C LYS A 129 1.85 9.99 5.14
N ASN A 130 2.73 9.66 4.21
CA ASN A 130 4.17 9.58 4.48
C ASN A 130 4.78 10.94 4.82
N GLU A 131 4.30 12.01 4.18
CA GLU A 131 4.70 13.39 4.49
C GLU A 131 4.22 13.81 5.88
N ILE A 132 2.99 13.47 6.28
CA ILE A 132 2.45 13.76 7.63
C ILE A 132 3.28 13.04 8.71
N VAL A 133 3.64 11.77 8.48
CA VAL A 133 4.48 11.01 9.44
C VAL A 133 5.85 11.68 9.61
N LYS A 134 6.42 12.22 8.54
CA LYS A 134 7.68 13.00 8.62
C LYS A 134 7.47 14.33 9.35
N LEU A 135 6.38 15.05 9.06
CA LEU A 135 6.04 16.33 9.69
C LEU A 135 5.88 16.20 11.21
N LYS A 136 5.28 15.09 11.70
CA LYS A 136 5.15 14.82 13.14
C LYS A 136 6.50 14.75 13.88
N LYS A 137 7.63 14.61 13.16
CA LYS A 137 8.99 14.62 13.74
C LYS A 137 9.62 16.01 13.80
N GLU A 138 9.09 16.96 13.05
CA GLU A 138 9.62 18.32 13.05
C GLU A 138 9.37 18.99 14.39
N LYS A 139 10.30 19.83 14.81
CA LYS A 139 10.18 20.57 16.07
C LYS A 139 9.24 21.76 15.87
N ILE A 140 7.95 21.54 16.15
CA ILE A 140 6.90 22.56 16.01
C ILE A 140 7.28 23.89 16.71
N LYS A 141 7.98 23.81 17.84
CA LYS A 141 8.45 24.99 18.60
C LYS A 141 9.34 25.94 17.78
N ASP A 142 10.13 25.43 16.85
CA ASP A 142 11.02 26.24 16.01
C ASP A 142 10.23 27.16 15.04
N TYR A 143 8.93 26.88 14.87
CA TYR A 143 8.02 27.59 13.99
C TYR A 143 7.08 28.57 14.73
N GLU A 144 7.04 28.58 16.07
CA GLU A 144 6.19 29.50 16.85
C GLU A 144 6.47 31.00 16.55
N LYS A 145 7.70 31.31 16.11
CA LYS A 145 8.09 32.67 15.68
C LYS A 145 7.35 33.17 14.44
N TYR A 146 6.72 32.29 13.67
CA TYR A 146 5.94 32.63 12.47
C TYR A 146 4.45 32.78 12.77
N ASP A 147 4.05 32.71 14.04
CA ASP A 147 2.66 32.95 14.44
C ASP A 147 2.21 34.36 14.00
N TYR A 148 1.00 34.44 13.45
CA TYR A 148 0.48 35.70 12.91
C TYR A 148 0.35 36.79 13.99
N GLU A 149 0.14 36.43 15.25
CA GLU A 149 0.09 37.36 16.37
C GLU A 149 1.43 38.05 16.56
N LYS A 150 2.55 37.37 16.31
CA LYS A 150 3.89 37.98 16.36
C LYS A 150 4.04 39.08 15.32
N LEU A 151 3.49 38.88 14.11
CA LEU A 151 3.50 39.88 13.04
C LEU A 151 2.58 41.07 13.34
N LEU A 152 1.41 40.84 13.94
CA LEU A 152 0.47 41.91 14.27
C LEU A 152 0.89 42.72 15.52
N SER A 153 1.77 42.16 16.35
CA SER A 153 2.31 42.81 17.55
C SER A 153 3.62 43.59 17.32
N SER A 154 4.17 43.57 16.11
CA SER A 154 5.44 44.21 15.73
C SER A 154 5.32 45.60 15.11
#